data_AF-A0A0G4G448-F1
#
_entry.id   AF-A0A0G4G448-F1
#
_cell.length_a   1.000
_cell.length_b   1.000
_cell.length_c   1.000
_cell.angle_alpha   90.00
_cell.angle_beta   90.00
_cell.angle_gamma   90.00
#
_symmetry.space_group_name_H-M   'P 1'
#
loop_
_entity.id
_entity.type
_entity.pdbx_description
1 polymer ?
#
loop_
_entity_poly.entity_id
_entity_poly.type
_entity_poly.pdbx_seq_one_letter_code
_entity_poly.pdbx_strand_id
1 'polypeptide(L)'
;MVMSYQLPDTFSGSCFGCSSRGCTICDGTGRSQHRRVLHGTDKASADRIRAVGFNPSAGGGEGGHMLGIGIYVTNDMTKAAKFARMRSRKTGSPAVVLTLIVDLGKLKFHDATNCAGQHRPGCTCKNWQAEGYHSQYIAPGKGCAGEEVVIQSSSQVISIEGEQYVSQ
;
A
#
# COMPACT_ATOMS: atom_id res chain seq x y z
N MET A 1 -4.37 0.55 26.44
CA MET A 1 -3.70 -0.72 26.11
C MET A 1 -3.48 -0.71 24.61
N VAL A 2 -2.24 -0.47 24.16
CA VAL A 2 -1.92 -0.43 22.72
C VAL A 2 -1.87 -1.88 22.26
N MET A 3 -2.91 -2.38 21.60
CA MET A 3 -2.83 -3.69 20.97
C MET A 3 -1.79 -3.56 19.85
N SER A 4 -0.61 -4.13 20.07
CA SER A 4 0.42 -4.25 19.04
C SER A 4 -0.11 -5.21 17.97
N TYR A 5 -0.79 -4.67 16.97
CA TYR A 5 -1.13 -5.42 15.77
C TYR A 5 0.19 -5.75 15.07
N GLN A 6 0.66 -6.98 15.27
CA GLN A 6 1.76 -7.50 14.48
C GLN A 6 1.19 -7.83 13.10
N LEU A 7 1.66 -7.10 12.08
CA LEU A 7 1.24 -7.36 10.72
C LEU A 7 1.66 -8.78 10.30
N PRO A 8 0.79 -9.54 9.62
CA PRO A 8 1.18 -10.84 9.11
C PRO A 8 2.23 -10.68 7.99
N ASP A 9 3.09 -11.68 7.87
CA ASP A 9 4.09 -11.81 6.80
C ASP A 9 5.12 -10.66 6.73
N THR A 10 5.43 -10.04 7.87
CA THR A 10 6.51 -9.06 7.95
C THR A 10 7.85 -9.68 8.28
N PHE A 11 8.90 -9.18 7.66
CA PHE A 11 10.29 -9.57 7.94
C PHE A 11 11.19 -8.34 7.99
N SER A 12 12.39 -8.50 8.54
CA SER A 12 13.36 -7.42 8.70
C SER A 12 14.25 -7.32 7.46
N GLY A 13 14.40 -6.12 6.91
CA GLY A 13 15.32 -5.85 5.80
C GLY A 13 15.85 -4.42 5.83
N SER A 14 16.64 -4.03 4.81
CA SER A 14 17.31 -2.72 4.76
C SER A 14 16.32 -1.55 4.86
N CYS A 15 16.60 -0.62 5.76
CA CYS A 15 15.71 0.50 6.05
C CYS A 15 15.64 1.52 4.91
N PHE A 16 14.42 1.81 4.48
CA PHE A 16 14.08 2.85 3.51
C PHE A 16 14.56 4.22 3.98
N GLY A 17 15.32 4.92 3.13
CA GLY A 17 15.82 6.27 3.41
C GLY A 17 16.78 6.37 4.60
N CYS A 18 17.45 5.27 4.96
CA CYS A 18 18.29 5.23 6.16
C CYS A 18 19.53 6.13 6.06
N SER A 19 19.66 7.09 6.99
CA SER A 19 20.84 7.94 7.14
C SER A 19 21.85 7.43 8.18
N SER A 20 21.63 6.24 8.77
CA SER A 20 22.43 5.56 9.81
C SER A 20 22.65 6.31 11.14
N ARG A 21 22.84 7.63 11.15
CA ARG A 21 22.85 8.46 12.36
C ARG A 21 21.46 9.05 12.61
N GLY A 22 20.77 8.57 13.64
CA GLY A 22 19.50 9.15 14.11
C GLY A 22 18.27 8.78 13.30
N CYS A 23 18.31 7.70 12.50
CA CYS A 23 17.14 7.23 11.77
C CYS A 23 16.07 6.72 12.74
N THR A 24 14.95 7.44 12.86
CA THR A 24 13.83 7.11 13.79
C THR A 24 12.92 5.98 13.30
N ILE A 25 13.24 5.37 12.15
CA ILE A 25 12.50 4.21 11.61
C ILE A 25 13.16 2.92 12.10
N CYS A 26 14.48 2.86 12.03
CA CYS A 26 15.27 1.69 12.38
C CYS A 26 16.06 1.86 13.68
N ASP A 27 15.99 3.01 14.33
CA ASP A 27 16.75 3.37 15.54
C ASP A 27 18.25 3.07 15.41
N GLY A 28 18.81 3.33 14.24
CA GLY A 28 20.23 3.10 13.94
C GLY A 28 20.59 1.65 13.61
N THR A 29 19.65 0.70 13.64
CA THR A 29 19.90 -0.70 13.25
C THR A 29 20.10 -0.89 11.74
N GLY A 30 19.72 0.12 10.94
CA GLY A 30 19.70 0.03 9.49
C GLY A 30 18.63 -0.91 8.95
N ARG A 31 17.74 -1.44 9.80
CA ARG A 31 16.69 -2.39 9.42
C ARG A 31 15.28 -1.92 9.78
N SER A 32 14.34 -2.09 8.88
CA SER A 32 12.93 -1.71 9.02
C SER A 32 12.00 -2.89 8.75
N GLN A 33 10.69 -2.64 8.86
CA GLN A 33 9.66 -3.62 8.60
C GLN A 33 9.36 -3.71 7.10
N HIS A 34 9.73 -4.85 6.50
CA HIS A 34 9.39 -5.20 5.13
C HIS A 34 8.19 -6.13 5.11
N ARG A 35 7.45 -6.11 4.01
CA ARG A 35 6.25 -6.94 3.84
C ARG A 35 6.06 -7.36 2.39
N ARG A 36 5.60 -8.60 2.20
CA ARG A 36 5.06 -9.04 0.91
C ARG A 36 3.62 -8.55 0.77
N VAL A 37 3.32 -7.87 -0.33
CA VAL A 37 1.99 -7.33 -0.63
C VAL A 37 1.66 -7.50 -2.10
N LEU A 38 0.38 -7.34 -2.42
CA LEU A 38 -0.18 -7.48 -3.76
C LEU A 38 -0.66 -6.13 -4.28
N HIS A 39 -0.46 -5.89 -5.57
CA HIS A 39 -0.99 -4.74 -6.30
C HIS A 39 -1.73 -5.20 -7.55
N GLY A 40 -3.04 -4.99 -7.57
CA GLY A 40 -3.88 -5.31 -8.72
C GLY A 40 -3.88 -4.21 -9.76
N THR A 41 -3.52 -4.53 -11.00
CA THR A 41 -3.44 -3.58 -12.11
C THR A 41 -3.71 -4.27 -13.45
N ASP A 42 -3.42 -3.60 -14.56
CA ASP A 42 -3.43 -4.20 -15.90
C ASP A 42 -2.00 -4.36 -16.45
N LYS A 43 -1.81 -5.24 -17.43
CA LYS A 43 -0.49 -5.59 -17.98
C LYS A 43 0.28 -4.38 -18.49
N ALA A 44 -0.37 -3.47 -19.23
CA ALA A 44 0.26 -2.24 -19.71
C ALA A 44 0.76 -1.36 -18.56
N SER A 45 -0.03 -1.22 -17.49
CA SER A 45 0.38 -0.49 -16.29
C SER A 45 1.49 -1.21 -15.53
N ALA A 46 1.45 -2.55 -15.44
CA ALA A 46 2.52 -3.35 -14.84
C ALA A 46 3.86 -3.16 -15.56
N ASP A 47 3.86 -3.16 -16.89
CA ASP A 47 5.07 -2.92 -17.68
C ASP A 47 5.61 -1.51 -17.48
N ARG A 48 4.72 -0.52 -17.41
CA ARG A 48 5.11 0.85 -17.07
C ARG A 48 5.71 0.94 -15.67
N ILE A 49 5.08 0.29 -14.68
CA ILE A 49 5.59 0.25 -13.31
C ILE A 49 7.00 -0.37 -13.26
N ARG A 50 7.27 -1.41 -14.04
CA ARG A 50 8.64 -1.98 -14.13
C ARG A 50 9.63 -1.03 -14.78
N ALA A 51 9.21 -0.31 -15.81
CA ALA A 51 10.09 0.58 -16.58
C ALA A 51 10.46 1.86 -15.81
N VAL A 52 9.51 2.47 -15.10
CA VAL A 52 9.68 3.81 -14.49
C VAL A 52 9.31 3.89 -13.02
N GLY A 53 8.98 2.76 -12.38
CA GLY A 53 8.47 2.71 -11.03
C GLY A 53 6.99 3.09 -10.92
N PHE A 54 6.47 3.00 -9.69
CA PHE A 54 5.10 3.43 -9.39
C PHE A 54 4.97 4.96 -9.46
N ASN A 55 3.81 5.44 -9.92
CA ASN A 55 3.44 6.84 -9.77
C ASN A 55 2.40 7.01 -8.65
N PRO A 56 2.77 7.51 -7.46
CA PRO A 56 1.84 7.70 -6.35
C PRO A 56 0.74 8.72 -6.64
N SER A 57 0.94 9.63 -7.60
CA SER A 57 -0.08 10.62 -8.01
C SER A 57 -1.17 10.03 -8.91
N ALA A 58 -0.94 8.84 -9.49
CA ALA A 58 -1.92 8.11 -10.29
C ALA A 58 -2.78 7.15 -9.45
N GLY A 59 -2.54 7.12 -8.13
CA GLY A 59 -3.27 6.34 -7.14
C GLY A 59 -4.73 6.74 -7.06
N GLY A 60 -5.52 6.12 -7.93
CA GLY A 60 -6.95 5.92 -7.86
C GLY A 60 -7.79 6.86 -8.73
N GLY A 61 -8.70 6.24 -9.48
CA GLY A 61 -9.65 6.95 -10.34
C GLY A 61 -10.73 7.68 -9.54
N GLU A 62 -11.56 8.42 -10.26
CA GLU A 62 -12.71 9.17 -9.75
C GLU A 62 -13.59 8.28 -8.86
N GLY A 63 -13.69 8.63 -7.57
CA GLY A 63 -14.34 7.80 -6.56
C GLY A 63 -13.77 7.86 -5.13
N GLY A 64 -12.72 8.64 -4.87
CA GLY A 64 -12.34 9.07 -3.51
C GLY A 64 -11.47 8.09 -2.72
N HIS A 65 -10.18 8.43 -2.60
CA HIS A 65 -9.19 7.60 -1.90
C HIS A 65 -9.35 7.72 -0.41
N MET A 66 -9.70 6.61 0.25
CA MET A 66 -9.91 6.55 1.71
C MET A 66 -8.69 7.02 2.51
N LEU A 67 -7.49 6.88 1.95
CA LEU A 67 -6.24 7.23 2.63
C LEU A 67 -5.44 8.34 1.92
N GLY A 68 -6.04 9.03 0.93
CA GLY A 68 -5.36 10.11 0.21
C GLY A 68 -4.45 9.61 -0.92
N ILE A 69 -3.41 10.38 -1.24
CA ILE A 69 -2.51 10.10 -2.37
C ILE A 69 -1.48 9.05 -1.94
N GLY A 70 -1.26 8.04 -2.78
CA GLY A 70 -0.23 7.03 -2.55
C GLY A 70 -0.42 5.78 -3.40
N ILE A 71 0.43 4.79 -3.16
CA ILE A 71 0.39 3.48 -3.82
C ILE A 71 -0.38 2.52 -2.92
N TYR A 72 -1.52 2.05 -3.41
CA TYR A 72 -2.40 1.15 -2.70
C TYR A 72 -2.00 -0.31 -2.94
N VAL A 73 -1.81 -1.04 -1.84
CA VAL A 73 -1.44 -2.46 -1.81
C VAL A 73 -2.24 -3.19 -0.75
N THR A 74 -2.32 -4.51 -0.83
CA THR A 74 -3.06 -5.36 0.11
C THR A 74 -2.44 -6.75 0.18
N ASN A 75 -2.62 -7.50 1.27
CA ASN A 75 -2.27 -8.93 1.29
C ASN A 75 -3.41 -9.83 0.78
N ASP A 76 -4.58 -9.26 0.49
CA ASP A 76 -5.76 -10.01 0.03
C ASP A 76 -5.76 -10.16 -1.50
N MET A 77 -5.52 -11.39 -1.96
CA MET A 77 -5.51 -11.74 -3.39
C MET A 77 -6.86 -11.49 -4.07
N THR A 78 -7.98 -11.70 -3.38
CA THR A 78 -9.32 -11.44 -3.93
C THR A 78 -9.51 -9.94 -4.15
N LYS A 79 -9.09 -9.12 -3.19
CA LYS A 79 -9.11 -7.66 -3.28
C LYS A 79 -8.19 -7.16 -4.40
N ALA A 80 -6.96 -7.65 -4.47
CA ALA A 80 -6.03 -7.30 -5.55
C ALA A 80 -6.57 -7.69 -6.93
N ALA A 81 -7.08 -8.92 -7.10
CA ALA A 81 -7.69 -9.37 -8.35
C ALA A 81 -8.89 -8.53 -8.76
N LYS A 82 -9.72 -8.09 -7.81
CA LYS A 82 -10.83 -7.15 -8.08
C LYS A 82 -10.32 -5.83 -8.67
N PHE A 83 -9.28 -5.23 -8.09
CA PHE A 83 -8.66 -4.02 -8.64
C PHE A 83 -8.07 -4.24 -10.04
N ALA A 84 -7.38 -5.36 -10.25
CA ALA A 84 -6.85 -5.73 -11.55
C ALA A 84 -7.94 -5.81 -12.63
N ARG A 85 -9.07 -6.48 -12.34
CA ARG A 85 -10.23 -6.55 -13.24
C ARG A 85 -10.87 -5.19 -13.50
N MET A 86 -10.99 -4.34 -12.48
CA MET A 86 -11.52 -2.97 -12.66
C MET A 86 -10.63 -2.14 -13.60
N ARG A 87 -9.31 -2.23 -13.43
CA ARG A 87 -8.33 -1.55 -14.30
C ARG A 87 -8.36 -2.10 -15.72
N SER A 88 -8.33 -3.42 -15.86
CA SER A 88 -8.40 -4.12 -17.15
C SER A 88 -9.65 -3.74 -17.94
N ARG A 89 -10.84 -3.72 -17.31
CA ARG A 89 -12.07 -3.26 -17.98
C ARG A 89 -12.02 -1.82 -18.47
N LYS A 90 -11.28 -0.94 -17.77
CA LYS A 90 -11.12 0.46 -18.15
C LYS A 90 -10.13 0.65 -19.31
N THR A 91 -9.09 -0.19 -19.39
CA THR A 91 -7.99 0.00 -20.35
C THR A 91 -7.99 -0.98 -21.52
N GLY A 92 -8.75 -2.08 -21.42
CA GLY A 92 -8.73 -3.19 -22.38
C GLY A 92 -7.50 -4.10 -22.25
N SER A 93 -6.50 -3.73 -21.43
CA SER A 93 -5.30 -4.52 -21.20
C SER A 93 -5.59 -5.69 -20.23
N PRO A 94 -4.95 -6.87 -20.35
CA PRO A 94 -5.18 -8.00 -19.44
C PRO A 94 -5.00 -7.65 -17.96
N ALA A 95 -5.85 -8.19 -17.10
CA ALA A 95 -5.78 -8.01 -15.66
C ALA A 95 -4.62 -8.82 -15.06
N VAL A 96 -3.78 -8.17 -14.24
CA VAL A 96 -2.65 -8.81 -13.56
C VAL A 96 -2.54 -8.37 -12.10
N VAL A 97 -2.05 -9.25 -11.26
CA VAL A 97 -1.67 -8.94 -9.87
C VAL A 97 -0.15 -9.05 -9.75
N LEU A 98 0.48 -7.99 -9.26
CA LEU A 98 1.91 -7.96 -8.94
C LEU A 98 2.14 -8.36 -7.49
N THR A 99 3.14 -9.20 -7.24
CA THR A 99 3.66 -9.48 -5.91
C THR A 99 4.85 -8.56 -5.64
N LEU A 100 4.79 -7.76 -4.58
CA LEU A 100 5.77 -6.75 -4.23
C LEU A 100 6.40 -7.07 -2.88
N ILE A 101 7.68 -6.72 -2.71
CA ILE A 101 8.27 -6.49 -1.39
C ILE A 101 8.31 -4.99 -1.14
N VAL A 102 7.73 -4.55 -0.03
CA VAL A 102 7.67 -3.13 0.34
C VAL A 102 8.25 -2.88 1.72
N ASP A 103 8.87 -1.71 1.90
CA ASP A 103 9.23 -1.16 3.20
C ASP A 103 8.11 -0.24 3.71
N LEU A 104 7.55 -0.58 4.87
CA LEU A 104 6.45 0.19 5.45
C LEU A 104 6.93 1.47 6.15
N GLY A 105 8.21 1.59 6.46
CA GLY A 105 8.77 2.72 7.19
C GLY A 105 8.06 2.95 8.53
N LYS A 106 7.81 4.22 8.87
CA LYS A 106 6.99 4.58 10.03
C LYS A 106 5.51 4.35 9.66
N LEU A 107 4.95 3.26 10.15
CA LEU A 107 3.60 2.82 9.83
C LEU A 107 2.55 3.39 10.81
N LYS A 108 1.46 3.96 10.27
CA LYS A 108 0.27 4.33 11.05
C LYS A 108 -0.79 3.23 10.98
N PHE A 109 -1.24 2.74 12.13
CA PHE A 109 -2.47 1.96 12.21
C PHE A 109 -3.66 2.91 12.29
N HIS A 110 -4.67 2.72 11.43
CA HIS A 110 -5.85 3.56 11.39
C HIS A 110 -7.13 2.72 11.49
N ASP A 111 -8.05 3.16 12.34
CA ASP A 111 -9.40 2.61 12.42
C ASP A 111 -10.35 3.54 11.66
N ALA A 112 -10.78 3.11 10.46
CA ALA A 112 -11.68 3.88 9.60
C ALA A 112 -13.15 3.50 9.79
N THR A 113 -13.53 2.80 10.88
CA THR A 113 -14.92 2.37 11.14
C THR A 113 -15.90 3.55 11.09
N ASN A 114 -15.51 4.70 11.65
CA ASN A 114 -16.34 5.91 11.65
C ASN A 114 -16.48 6.56 10.27
N CYS A 115 -15.70 6.13 9.28
CA CYS A 115 -15.77 6.62 7.91
C CYS A 115 -16.58 5.68 7.00
N ALA A 116 -16.83 4.43 7.39
CA ALA A 116 -17.67 3.49 6.63
C ALA A 116 -17.35 3.44 5.10
N GLY A 117 -16.08 3.56 4.73
CA GLY A 117 -15.65 3.59 3.33
C GLY A 117 -15.86 4.91 2.58
N GLN A 118 -16.26 6.00 3.27
CA GLN A 118 -16.37 7.35 2.71
C GLN A 118 -15.86 8.42 3.70
N HIS A 119 -15.16 9.45 3.20
CA HIS A 119 -14.70 10.55 4.05
C HIS A 119 -15.88 11.30 4.67
N ARG A 120 -15.89 11.43 5.99
CA ARG A 120 -16.82 12.30 6.72
C ARG A 120 -16.13 13.62 7.09
N PRO A 121 -16.87 14.73 7.27
CA PRO A 121 -16.29 15.96 7.80
C PRO A 121 -15.50 15.69 9.09
N GLY A 122 -14.25 16.13 9.15
CA GLY A 122 -13.36 15.92 10.29
C GLY A 122 -12.60 14.58 10.33
N CYS A 123 -12.72 13.70 9.33
CA CYS A 123 -11.88 12.48 9.27
C CYS A 123 -10.40 12.82 9.10
N THR A 124 -9.54 12.06 9.79
CA THR A 124 -8.07 12.19 9.77
C THR A 124 -7.40 11.13 8.90
N CYS A 125 -8.19 10.44 8.08
CA CYS A 125 -7.77 9.30 7.28
C CYS A 125 -6.75 9.68 6.19
N LYS A 126 -6.63 10.97 5.84
CA LYS A 126 -5.60 11.48 4.91
C LYS A 126 -4.40 12.15 5.60
N ASN A 127 -4.43 12.31 6.92
CA ASN A 127 -3.46 13.17 7.62
C ASN A 127 -2.13 12.48 7.92
N TRP A 128 -2.03 11.17 7.66
CA TRP A 128 -0.86 10.37 8.05
C TRP A 128 0.46 10.91 7.49
N GLN A 129 0.47 11.44 6.27
CA GLN A 129 1.68 12.08 5.70
C GLN A 129 2.07 13.34 6.48
N ALA A 130 1.09 14.21 6.80
CA ALA A 130 1.32 15.43 7.59
C ALA A 130 1.73 15.13 9.04
N GLU A 131 1.31 13.99 9.57
CA GLU A 131 1.75 13.45 10.88
C GLU A 131 3.13 12.77 10.83
N GLY A 132 3.77 12.73 9.65
CA GLY A 132 5.12 12.20 9.45
C GLY A 132 5.20 10.67 9.35
N TYR A 133 4.11 9.99 8.99
CA TYR A 133 4.13 8.56 8.68
C TYR A 133 4.47 8.31 7.20
N HIS A 134 5.13 7.18 6.93
CA HIS A 134 5.50 6.76 5.57
C HIS A 134 4.46 5.84 4.93
N SER A 135 3.66 5.19 5.77
CA SER A 135 2.58 4.30 5.33
C SER A 135 1.41 4.37 6.30
N GLN A 136 0.23 4.00 5.82
CA GLN A 136 -0.95 3.81 6.66
C GLN A 136 -1.59 2.46 6.37
N TYR A 137 -2.00 1.76 7.42
CA TYR A 137 -2.63 0.45 7.40
C TYR A 137 -4.02 0.51 8.04
N ILE A 138 -4.98 -0.15 7.39
CA ILE A 138 -6.31 -0.45 7.91
C ILE A 138 -6.48 -1.96 8.00
N ALA A 139 -6.80 -2.45 9.19
CA ALA A 139 -7.13 -3.85 9.40
C ALA A 139 -8.48 -4.22 8.77
N PRO A 140 -8.68 -5.48 8.35
CA PRO A 140 -10.00 -5.98 7.96
C PRO A 140 -11.07 -5.66 9.02
N GLY A 141 -12.24 -5.19 8.57
CA GLY A 141 -13.35 -4.84 9.45
C GLY A 141 -13.26 -3.45 10.09
N LYS A 142 -12.14 -2.73 9.94
CA LYS A 142 -11.97 -1.36 10.47
C LYS A 142 -12.37 -0.28 9.47
N GLY A 143 -13.58 -0.39 8.95
CA GLY A 143 -14.13 0.50 7.90
C GLY A 143 -13.87 0.05 6.46
N CYS A 144 -13.09 -1.01 6.27
CA CYS A 144 -12.85 -1.67 4.98
C CYS A 144 -13.13 -3.18 5.11
N ALA A 145 -13.77 -3.78 4.10
CA ALA A 145 -14.08 -5.22 4.12
C ALA A 145 -12.83 -6.11 4.17
N GLY A 146 -11.73 -5.64 3.59
CA GLY A 146 -10.42 -6.30 3.63
C GLY A 146 -9.31 -5.30 3.89
N GLU A 147 -8.14 -5.83 4.22
CA GLU A 147 -6.94 -5.06 4.55
C GLU A 147 -6.57 -4.04 3.48
N GLU A 148 -6.09 -2.87 3.91
CA GLU A 148 -5.58 -1.83 3.02
C GLU A 148 -4.29 -1.22 3.56
N VAL A 149 -3.29 -1.13 2.69
CA VAL A 149 -2.06 -0.39 2.96
C VAL A 149 -1.87 0.64 1.86
N VAL A 150 -1.55 1.86 2.26
CA VAL A 150 -1.03 2.89 1.36
C VAL A 150 0.42 3.19 1.75
N ILE A 151 1.30 3.21 0.75
CA ILE A 151 2.68 3.68 0.87
C ILE A 151 2.84 4.99 0.09
N GLN A 152 3.65 5.93 0.60
CA GLN A 152 3.75 7.26 -0.01
C GLN A 152 4.60 7.31 -1.28
N SER A 153 5.57 6.40 -1.44
CA SER A 153 6.60 6.52 -2.48
C SER A 153 6.89 5.21 -3.19
N SER A 154 7.21 5.30 -4.48
CA SER A 154 7.69 4.16 -5.27
C SER A 154 9.00 3.58 -4.74
N SER A 155 9.82 4.41 -4.10
CA SER A 155 11.07 3.99 -3.47
C SER A 155 10.89 3.11 -2.23
N GLN A 156 9.66 2.99 -1.71
CA GLN A 156 9.32 1.98 -0.70
C GLN A 156 9.06 0.61 -1.31
N VAL A 157 8.93 0.49 -2.64
CA VAL A 157 8.87 -0.80 -3.33
C VAL A 157 10.31 -1.27 -3.56
N ILE A 158 10.69 -2.32 -2.84
CA ILE A 158 12.04 -2.89 -2.88
C ILE A 158 12.21 -3.75 -4.11
N SER A 159 11.20 -4.57 -4.42
CA SER A 159 11.23 -5.46 -5.58
C SER A 159 9.83 -5.87 -6.03
N ILE A 160 9.74 -6.30 -7.30
CA ILE A 160 8.57 -6.97 -7.87
C ILE A 160 8.97 -8.44 -8.06
N GLU A 161 8.42 -9.33 -7.24
CA GLU A 161 8.80 -10.74 -7.17
C GLU A 161 7.96 -11.64 -8.08
N GLY A 162 6.81 -11.15 -8.57
CA GLY A 162 5.93 -11.96 -9.40
C GLY A 162 4.83 -11.18 -10.09
N GLU A 163 4.26 -11.82 -11.10
CA GLU A 163 3.08 -11.37 -11.84
C GLU A 163 2.16 -12.57 -12.09
N GLN A 164 0.90 -12.41 -11.75
CA GLN A 164 -0.12 -13.42 -12.00
C GLN A 164 -1.25 -12.81 -12.83
N TYR A 165 -1.56 -13.42 -13.97
CA TYR A 165 -2.77 -13.10 -14.72
C TYR A 165 -3.99 -13.55 -13.93
N VAL A 166 -5.02 -12.70 -13.90
CA VAL A 166 -6.32 -13.06 -13.34
C VAL A 166 -7.35 -13.09 -14.46
N SER A 167 -8.12 -14.17 -14.49
CA SER A 167 -9.21 -14.30 -15.46
C SER A 167 -10.21 -13.16 -15.28
N GLN A 168 -10.76 -12.69 -16.41
CA GLN A 168 -11.82 -11.69 -16.43
C GLN A 168 -13.06 -12.20 -15.69
#